data_AF-A0AAN7BQU0-F1
#
_entry.id   AF-A0AAN7BQU0-F1
#
_cell.length_a   1.000
_cell.length_b   1.000
_cell.length_c   1.000
_cell.angle_alpha   90.00
_cell.angle_beta   90.00
_cell.angle_gamma   90.00
#
_symmetry.space_group_name_H-M   'P 1'
#
loop_
_entity.id
_entity.type
_entity.pdbx_description
1 polymer ?
#
loop_
_entity_poly.entity_id
_entity_poly.type
_entity_poly.pdbx_seq_one_letter_code
_entity_poly.pdbx_strand_id
1 'polypeptide(L)'
;MEGTGDTLRHRKPRFLVIGAGRHGTAYASAVYREKLPAIIAAVAEPVHSTRISFGKKYIWQDTSPREDQTFDSWQHFLNYEKNRRKAEAAGEKVPEGIDGIIICTQDHTHKEILQEFSPFKLHVLCEKPIATSLKDCQDIYISLGANKPETIFSTGHVLRYSPHNMLLRKLLLEDRVIGELISIEHTEPVRNWRKESVAVPSLLCKSCHDIDFILWLLCYKTDFDEPAHLPTSKPAVAGTATNCFSCPHERNCDLSAKKLYVEKLYDKGERDWPICVVVPDIEDITAKSGDYQGRAVLTEVLSEDYDASTPKTTIESKQWEEFSDRGPKTAVFHMAAFTEAQSKRRGKISGTHGEIQYDSDEFSVFTFDKFQDPEAVKVCTPPKAGGGHGGGDGGLMDNFSRAVEAVINGKLSVEEAQAEYVGCTLKKAFMSHAMVFAAEEARLGRKVVDWCDWWGKLEERLIAE
;
A
#
# COMPACT_ATOMS: atom_id res chain seq x y z
N MET A 1 27.79 -4.02 48.81
CA MET A 1 26.71 -3.59 47.90
C MET A 1 27.26 -3.72 46.49
N GLU A 2 27.21 -4.92 45.92
CA GLU A 2 27.56 -5.14 44.52
C GLU A 2 26.30 -4.90 43.69
N GLY A 3 26.35 -3.88 42.83
CA GLY A 3 25.28 -3.57 41.90
C GLY A 3 25.30 -4.56 40.74
N THR A 4 24.28 -5.42 40.67
CA THR A 4 23.98 -6.22 39.49
C THR A 4 23.27 -5.31 38.47
N GLY A 5 24.07 -4.58 37.68
CA GLY A 5 23.59 -3.98 36.45
C GLY A 5 23.38 -5.07 35.41
N ASP A 6 22.16 -5.58 35.31
CA ASP A 6 21.76 -6.53 34.27
C ASP A 6 21.68 -5.80 32.93
N THR A 7 22.82 -5.63 32.26
CA THR A 7 22.84 -5.20 30.86
C THR A 7 22.33 -6.36 30.03
N LEU A 8 21.03 -6.35 29.71
CA LEU A 8 20.40 -7.29 28.77
C LEU A 8 21.29 -7.44 27.53
N ARG A 9 21.88 -8.63 27.35
CA ARG A 9 22.69 -8.93 26.17
C ARG A 9 21.80 -8.79 24.94
N HIS A 10 22.22 -7.92 24.03
CA HIS A 10 21.56 -7.76 22.75
C HIS A 10 21.48 -9.09 22.01
N ARG A 11 20.26 -9.52 21.66
CA ARG A 11 19.95 -10.80 21.03
C ARG A 11 19.31 -10.58 19.66
N LYS A 12 19.74 -11.35 18.67
CA LYS A 12 19.08 -11.40 17.36
C LYS A 12 17.88 -12.35 17.41
N PRO A 13 16.75 -11.99 16.80
CA PRO A 13 15.59 -12.87 16.71
C PRO A 13 15.90 -14.16 15.96
N ARG A 14 15.35 -15.26 16.47
CA ARG A 14 15.51 -16.62 15.95
C ARG A 14 14.20 -17.09 15.34
N PHE A 15 14.22 -17.46 14.06
CA PHE A 15 13.02 -17.82 13.32
C PHE A 15 13.01 -19.28 12.88
N LEU A 16 11.83 -19.91 12.98
CA LEU A 16 11.49 -21.14 12.26
C LEU A 16 10.88 -20.77 10.92
N VAL A 17 11.38 -21.36 9.83
CA VAL A 17 10.73 -21.28 8.51
C VAL A 17 9.87 -22.52 8.29
N ILE A 18 8.57 -22.33 8.11
CA ILE A 18 7.59 -23.37 7.81
C ILE A 18 7.26 -23.28 6.32
N GLY A 19 7.71 -24.27 5.54
CA GLY A 19 7.66 -24.24 4.08
C GLY A 19 8.91 -23.61 3.47
N ALA A 20 9.82 -24.44 2.95
CA ALA A 20 11.11 -24.04 2.38
C ALA A 20 11.07 -23.96 0.84
N GLY A 21 9.88 -23.68 0.29
CA GLY A 21 9.69 -23.41 -1.13
C GLY A 21 10.29 -22.07 -1.57
N ARG A 22 9.77 -21.50 -2.66
CA ARG A 22 10.30 -20.26 -3.25
C ARG A 22 10.28 -19.08 -2.28
N HIS A 23 9.16 -18.86 -1.58
CA HIS A 23 8.98 -17.74 -0.65
C HIS A 23 9.81 -17.91 0.63
N GLY A 24 9.76 -19.07 1.28
CA GLY A 24 10.60 -19.35 2.45
C GLY A 24 12.10 -19.23 2.14
N THR A 25 12.52 -19.70 0.96
CA THR A 25 13.90 -19.51 0.48
C THR A 25 14.25 -18.04 0.23
N ALA A 26 13.31 -17.23 -0.27
CA ALA A 26 13.53 -15.81 -0.50
C ALA A 26 13.77 -15.06 0.82
N TYR A 27 12.92 -15.28 1.84
CA TYR A 27 13.09 -14.66 3.15
C TYR A 27 14.38 -15.10 3.85
N ALA A 28 14.68 -16.41 3.86
CA ALA A 28 15.95 -16.89 4.42
C ALA A 28 17.18 -16.36 3.66
N SER A 29 17.07 -16.25 2.33
CA SER A 29 18.12 -15.66 1.51
C SER A 29 18.32 -14.18 1.81
N ALA A 30 17.27 -13.41 2.11
CA ALA A 30 17.38 -12.01 2.48
C ALA A 30 18.16 -11.87 3.78
N VAL A 31 17.80 -12.64 4.82
CA VAL A 31 18.52 -12.65 6.11
C VAL A 31 20.02 -12.86 5.91
N TYR A 32 20.40 -13.84 5.08
CA TYR A 32 21.81 -14.15 4.84
C TYR A 32 22.52 -13.12 3.93
N ARG A 33 21.94 -12.79 2.77
CA ARG A 33 22.59 -11.94 1.75
C ARG A 33 22.68 -10.49 2.19
N GLU A 34 21.65 -9.98 2.86
CA GLU A 34 21.54 -8.58 3.28
C GLU A 34 22.01 -8.38 4.72
N LYS A 35 22.44 -9.46 5.40
CA LYS A 35 22.94 -9.46 6.79
C LYS A 35 21.94 -8.85 7.77
N LEU A 36 20.67 -9.19 7.60
CA LEU A 36 19.58 -8.69 8.44
C LEU A 36 19.80 -9.09 9.91
N PRO A 37 19.23 -8.34 10.87
CA PRO A 37 19.35 -8.65 12.29
C PRO A 37 18.45 -9.84 12.68
N ALA A 38 18.72 -11.03 12.14
CA ALA A 38 17.95 -12.24 12.39
C ALA A 38 18.79 -13.52 12.20
N ILE A 39 18.29 -14.63 12.73
CA ILE A 39 18.84 -15.98 12.58
C ILE A 39 17.73 -16.91 12.08
N ILE A 40 17.98 -17.62 10.98
CA ILE A 40 17.13 -18.76 10.61
C ILE A 40 17.60 -19.96 11.46
N ALA A 41 16.82 -20.30 12.48
CA ALA A 41 17.22 -21.26 13.50
C ALA A 41 16.80 -22.70 13.15
N ALA A 42 15.63 -22.85 12.52
CA ALA A 42 15.05 -24.15 12.20
C ALA A 42 14.23 -24.09 10.90
N VAL A 43 13.99 -25.27 10.31
CA VAL A 43 13.11 -25.45 9.14
C VAL A 43 12.14 -26.60 9.33
N ALA A 44 10.86 -26.38 9.00
CA ALA A 44 9.82 -27.39 8.88
C ALA A 44 9.40 -27.51 7.41
N GLU A 45 9.78 -28.61 6.75
CA GLU A 45 9.55 -28.83 5.32
C GLU A 45 9.38 -30.32 5.02
N PRO A 46 8.24 -30.80 4.49
CA PRO A 46 8.02 -32.22 4.25
C PRO A 46 8.93 -32.83 3.19
N VAL A 47 9.30 -32.08 2.15
CA VAL A 47 10.15 -32.59 1.08
C VAL A 47 11.60 -32.68 1.55
N HIS A 48 12.07 -33.91 1.79
CA HIS A 48 13.39 -34.17 2.38
C HIS A 48 14.54 -33.44 1.65
N SER A 49 14.58 -33.51 0.31
CA SER A 49 15.64 -32.84 -0.47
C SER A 49 15.61 -31.32 -0.32
N THR A 50 14.43 -30.71 -0.35
CA THR A 50 14.23 -29.27 -0.10
C THR A 50 14.68 -28.89 1.31
N ARG A 51 14.24 -29.66 2.32
CA ARG A 51 14.60 -29.45 3.73
C ARG A 51 16.11 -29.47 3.95
N ILE A 52 16.79 -30.49 3.39
CA ILE A 52 18.24 -30.63 3.51
C ILE A 52 18.98 -29.52 2.77
N SER A 53 18.55 -29.18 1.54
CA SER A 53 19.17 -28.11 0.76
C SER A 53 19.03 -26.75 1.45
N PHE A 54 17.84 -26.43 1.95
CA PHE A 54 17.55 -25.20 2.67
C PHE A 54 18.40 -25.07 3.93
N GLY A 55 18.41 -26.08 4.79
CA GLY A 55 19.13 -25.98 6.06
C GLY A 55 20.65 -26.04 5.91
N LYS A 56 21.18 -26.77 4.92
CA LYS A 56 22.61 -26.63 4.54
C LYS A 56 22.93 -25.20 4.15
N LYS A 57 22.05 -24.53 3.41
CA LYS A 57 22.35 -23.17 2.93
C LYS A 57 22.22 -22.11 4.02
N TYR A 58 21.26 -22.23 4.93
CA TYR A 58 20.88 -21.12 5.83
C TYR A 58 20.99 -21.42 7.33
N ILE A 59 21.14 -22.69 7.76
CA ILE A 59 21.06 -23.08 9.17
C ILE A 59 22.35 -23.74 9.66
N TRP A 60 22.76 -24.87 9.07
CA TRP A 60 23.84 -25.71 9.58
C TRP A 60 25.07 -25.81 8.66
N GLN A 61 25.03 -25.24 7.45
CA GLN A 61 26.20 -25.17 6.56
C GLN A 61 26.80 -26.56 6.30
N ASP A 62 28.10 -26.71 6.55
CA ASP A 62 28.85 -27.95 6.31
C ASP A 62 28.76 -28.96 7.46
N THR A 63 27.98 -28.66 8.51
CA THR A 63 27.79 -29.56 9.67
C THR A 63 26.54 -30.43 9.52
N SER A 64 26.41 -31.46 10.37
CA SER A 64 25.16 -32.22 10.48
C SER A 64 24.11 -31.42 11.25
N PRO A 65 22.82 -31.49 10.87
CA PRO A 65 21.77 -30.79 11.59
C PRO A 65 21.66 -31.32 13.02
N ARG A 66 21.50 -30.41 13.97
CA ARG A 66 21.09 -30.75 15.33
C ARG A 66 19.60 -31.09 15.37
N GLU A 67 19.17 -31.75 16.44
CA GLU A 67 17.76 -32.12 16.65
C GLU A 67 16.80 -30.91 16.67
N ASP A 68 17.30 -29.73 17.06
CA ASP A 68 16.52 -28.48 17.16
C ASP A 68 16.38 -27.73 15.83
N GLN A 69 16.93 -28.25 14.72
CA GLN A 69 17.11 -27.46 13.48
C GLN A 69 16.28 -27.94 12.28
N THR A 70 15.80 -29.19 12.27
CA THR A 70 15.19 -29.79 11.06
C THR A 70 14.01 -30.67 11.38
N PHE A 71 12.86 -30.37 10.76
CA PHE A 71 11.59 -31.02 11.03
C PHE A 71 10.90 -31.34 9.70
N ASP A 72 10.34 -32.55 9.58
CA ASP A 72 9.62 -32.98 8.38
C ASP A 72 8.17 -32.47 8.30
N SER A 73 7.70 -31.79 9.34
CA SER A 73 6.39 -31.16 9.38
C SER A 73 6.37 -30.07 10.43
N TRP A 74 5.41 -29.14 10.32
CA TRP A 74 5.21 -28.13 11.37
C TRP A 74 4.67 -28.76 12.66
N GLN A 75 3.91 -29.85 12.56
CA GLN A 75 3.43 -30.63 13.71
C GLN A 75 4.60 -31.27 14.47
N HIS A 76 5.61 -31.78 13.75
CA HIS A 76 6.81 -32.31 14.37
C HIS A 76 7.54 -31.22 15.16
N PHE A 77 7.75 -30.03 14.57
CA PHE A 77 8.30 -28.89 15.32
C PHE A 77 7.42 -28.53 16.53
N LEU A 78 6.10 -28.46 16.36
CA LEU A 78 5.17 -28.09 17.43
C LEU A 78 5.29 -29.05 18.63
N ASN A 79 5.38 -30.36 18.38
CA ASN A 79 5.60 -31.36 19.42
C ASN A 79 6.97 -31.21 20.09
N TYR A 80 8.02 -30.95 19.30
CA TYR A 80 9.34 -30.63 19.83
C TYR A 80 9.31 -29.40 20.74
N GLU A 81 8.69 -28.29 20.32
CA GLU A 81 8.64 -27.04 21.08
C GLU A 81 7.80 -27.18 22.37
N LYS A 82 6.71 -27.96 22.34
CA LYS A 82 5.95 -28.33 23.55
C LYS A 82 6.85 -29.04 24.57
N ASN A 83 7.61 -30.02 24.13
CA ASN A 83 8.53 -30.77 24.99
C ASN A 83 9.69 -29.90 25.48
N ARG A 84 10.26 -29.07 24.59
CA ARG A 84 11.35 -28.14 24.92
C ARG A 84 10.93 -27.15 26.00
N ARG A 85 9.78 -26.49 25.86
CA ARG A 85 9.25 -25.55 26.88
C ARG A 85 8.92 -26.25 28.19
N LYS A 86 8.44 -27.50 28.16
CA LYS A 86 8.20 -28.30 29.37
C LYS A 86 9.50 -28.62 30.11
N ALA A 87 10.54 -29.03 29.38
CA ALA A 87 11.86 -29.29 29.93
C ALA A 87 12.53 -28.00 30.46
N GLU A 88 12.40 -26.89 29.73
CA GLU A 88 12.85 -25.56 30.16
C GLU A 88 12.18 -25.12 31.47
N ALA A 89 10.86 -25.28 31.59
CA ALA A 89 10.11 -25.00 32.81
C ALA A 89 10.48 -25.93 33.98
N ALA A 90 10.99 -27.14 33.69
CA ALA A 90 11.53 -28.07 34.68
C ALA A 90 12.99 -27.74 35.09
N GLY A 91 13.60 -26.70 34.52
CA GLY A 91 14.98 -26.31 34.79
C GLY A 91 16.03 -27.15 34.06
N GLU A 92 15.61 -27.95 33.07
CA GLU A 92 16.54 -28.72 32.24
C GLU A 92 17.29 -27.81 31.27
N LYS A 93 18.53 -28.18 30.95
CA LYS A 93 19.31 -27.46 29.94
C LYS A 93 18.80 -27.83 28.55
N VAL A 94 18.06 -26.90 27.93
CA VAL A 94 17.52 -27.06 26.58
C VAL A 94 18.23 -26.17 25.55
N PRO A 95 18.13 -26.48 24.24
CA PRO A 95 18.51 -25.54 23.20
C PRO A 95 17.71 -24.22 23.28
N GLU A 96 18.32 -23.15 22.77
CA GLU A 96 17.69 -21.84 22.69
C GLU A 96 16.48 -21.89 21.75
N GLY A 97 15.33 -21.42 22.25
CA GLY A 97 14.06 -21.40 21.51
C GLY A 97 14.05 -20.46 20.31
N ILE A 98 12.90 -20.43 19.63
CA ILE A 98 12.60 -19.46 18.57
C ILE A 98 11.79 -18.29 19.14
N ASP A 99 11.91 -17.13 18.50
CA ASP A 99 11.15 -15.93 18.81
C ASP A 99 9.96 -15.74 17.85
N GLY A 100 10.06 -16.32 16.65
CA GLY A 100 8.99 -16.21 15.66
C GLY A 100 8.95 -17.32 14.63
N ILE A 101 7.86 -17.35 13.88
CA ILE A 101 7.63 -18.27 12.77
C ILE A 101 7.43 -17.48 11.47
N ILE A 102 7.95 -18.04 10.39
CA ILE A 102 7.75 -17.56 9.02
C ILE A 102 6.99 -18.65 8.27
N ILE A 103 5.73 -18.39 7.93
CA ILE A 103 4.83 -19.35 7.29
C ILE A 103 4.83 -19.08 5.79
N CYS A 104 5.29 -20.04 5.00
CA CYS A 104 5.42 -19.99 3.54
C CYS A 104 4.90 -21.27 2.89
N THR A 105 3.87 -21.87 3.49
CA THR A 105 3.20 -23.08 3.03
C THR A 105 2.11 -22.77 1.99
N GLN A 106 1.26 -23.74 1.67
CA GLN A 106 0.12 -23.51 0.80
C GLN A 106 -0.99 -22.78 1.56
N ASP A 107 -1.69 -21.87 0.89
CA ASP A 107 -2.67 -20.93 1.46
C ASP A 107 -3.69 -21.58 2.42
N HIS A 108 -4.17 -22.79 2.10
CA HIS A 108 -5.17 -23.50 2.91
C HIS A 108 -4.65 -24.00 4.26
N THR A 109 -3.33 -24.03 4.48
CA THR A 109 -2.71 -24.49 5.73
C THR A 109 -2.44 -23.36 6.72
N HIS A 110 -2.52 -22.10 6.28
CA HIS A 110 -2.15 -20.95 7.11
C HIS A 110 -2.99 -20.86 8.38
N LYS A 111 -4.32 -21.04 8.28
CA LYS A 111 -5.24 -21.01 9.43
C LYS A 111 -4.81 -21.99 10.52
N GLU A 112 -4.68 -23.27 10.17
CA GLU A 112 -4.36 -24.32 11.13
C GLU A 112 -3.03 -24.04 11.84
N ILE A 113 -2.00 -23.65 11.08
CA ILE A 113 -0.68 -23.31 11.63
C ILE A 113 -0.79 -22.10 12.58
N LEU A 114 -1.45 -21.01 12.15
CA LEU A 114 -1.60 -19.81 12.97
C LEU A 114 -2.34 -20.08 14.29
N GLN A 115 -3.40 -20.90 14.24
CA GLN A 115 -4.18 -21.24 15.42
C GLN A 115 -3.40 -22.14 16.38
N GLU A 116 -2.74 -23.19 15.89
CA GLU A 116 -1.97 -24.13 16.72
C GLU A 116 -0.74 -23.47 17.38
N PHE A 117 -0.12 -22.49 16.71
CA PHE A 117 1.02 -21.76 17.26
C PHE A 117 0.63 -20.54 18.12
N SER A 118 -0.63 -20.08 18.08
CA SER A 118 -1.11 -18.94 18.87
C SER A 118 -0.81 -19.02 20.39
N PRO A 119 -0.89 -20.20 21.06
CA PRO A 119 -0.61 -20.28 22.49
C PRO A 119 0.86 -20.06 22.85
N PHE A 120 1.77 -20.16 21.88
CA PHE A 120 3.22 -20.05 22.11
C PHE A 120 3.71 -18.60 22.14
N LYS A 121 2.84 -17.64 21.76
CA LYS A 121 3.13 -16.20 21.73
C LYS A 121 4.40 -15.88 20.94
N LEU A 122 4.49 -16.48 19.76
CA LEU A 122 5.57 -16.24 18.80
C LEU A 122 5.23 -15.08 17.86
N HIS A 123 6.25 -14.35 17.42
CA HIS A 123 6.12 -13.37 16.36
C HIS A 123 5.84 -14.06 15.02
N VAL A 124 4.99 -13.48 14.18
CA VAL A 124 4.49 -14.17 12.98
C VAL A 124 4.73 -13.33 11.72
N LEU A 125 5.36 -13.95 10.72
CA LEU A 125 5.30 -13.51 9.33
C LEU A 125 4.59 -14.60 8.52
N CYS A 126 3.42 -14.30 7.97
CA CYS A 126 2.63 -15.25 7.18
C CYS A 126 2.58 -14.83 5.71
N GLU A 127 2.83 -15.74 4.78
CA GLU A 127 2.59 -15.46 3.37
C GLU A 127 1.12 -15.15 3.08
N LYS A 128 0.91 -14.40 1.99
CA LYS A 128 -0.42 -14.01 1.53
C LYS A 128 -0.98 -15.05 0.54
N PRO A 129 -2.31 -15.24 0.49
CA PRO A 129 -3.31 -14.66 1.39
C PRO A 129 -3.27 -15.30 2.80
N ILE A 130 -3.69 -14.55 3.83
CA ILE A 130 -3.73 -15.05 5.22
C ILE A 130 -4.67 -16.25 5.35
N ALA A 131 -5.78 -16.24 4.62
CA ALA A 131 -6.63 -17.41 4.42
C ALA A 131 -7.39 -17.32 3.09
N THR A 132 -8.03 -18.43 2.72
CA THR A 132 -8.75 -18.58 1.44
C THR A 132 -10.25 -18.28 1.53
N SER A 133 -10.76 -18.04 2.74
CA SER A 133 -12.16 -17.69 2.99
C SER A 133 -12.28 -16.55 4.00
N LEU A 134 -13.37 -15.79 3.91
CA LEU A 134 -13.64 -14.68 4.84
C LEU A 134 -13.77 -15.17 6.28
N LYS A 135 -14.47 -16.30 6.49
CA LYS A 135 -14.65 -16.90 7.82
C LYS A 135 -13.32 -17.34 8.43
N ASP A 136 -12.44 -17.94 7.64
CA ASP A 136 -11.11 -18.32 8.13
C ASP A 136 -10.26 -17.11 8.51
N CYS A 137 -10.35 -16.01 7.75
CA CYS A 137 -9.71 -14.76 8.13
C CYS A 137 -10.26 -14.21 9.47
N GLN A 138 -11.57 -14.29 9.70
CA GLN A 138 -12.18 -13.89 10.98
C GLN A 138 -11.69 -14.78 12.13
N ASP A 139 -11.69 -16.10 11.93
CA ASP A 139 -11.24 -17.05 12.95
C ASP A 139 -9.75 -16.82 13.32
N ILE A 140 -8.90 -16.48 12.34
CA ILE A 140 -7.50 -16.09 12.57
C ILE A 140 -7.43 -14.77 13.34
N TYR A 141 -8.21 -13.76 12.95
CA TYR A 141 -8.26 -12.46 13.63
C TYR A 141 -8.58 -12.61 15.12
N ILE A 142 -9.57 -13.45 15.45
CA ILE A 142 -9.98 -13.75 16.82
C ILE A 142 -8.88 -14.56 17.54
N SER A 143 -8.39 -15.64 16.91
CA SER A 143 -7.42 -16.55 17.54
C SER A 143 -6.09 -15.89 17.87
N LEU A 144 -5.67 -14.91 17.08
CA LEU A 144 -4.44 -14.15 17.32
C LEU A 144 -4.64 -12.95 18.26
N GLY A 145 -5.85 -12.73 18.79
CA GLY A 145 -6.13 -11.66 19.75
C GLY A 145 -5.89 -10.27 19.16
N ALA A 146 -6.30 -10.04 17.90
CA ALA A 146 -5.94 -8.85 17.13
C ALA A 146 -6.28 -7.49 17.80
N ASN A 147 -7.24 -7.47 18.73
CA ASN A 147 -7.62 -6.26 19.48
C ASN A 147 -6.60 -5.86 20.58
N LYS A 148 -5.76 -6.81 21.03
CA LYS A 148 -4.71 -6.61 22.04
C LYS A 148 -3.48 -7.45 21.67
N PRO A 149 -2.73 -7.05 20.63
CA PRO A 149 -1.64 -7.86 20.10
C PRO A 149 -0.48 -7.96 21.11
N GLU A 150 -0.11 -9.18 21.49
CA GLU A 150 1.07 -9.45 22.33
C GLU A 150 2.33 -9.77 21.51
N THR A 151 2.19 -9.91 20.19
CA THR A 151 3.28 -10.25 19.28
C THR A 151 3.20 -9.45 17.99
N ILE A 152 4.37 -9.16 17.41
CA ILE A 152 4.48 -8.65 16.03
C ILE A 152 3.85 -9.64 15.05
N PHE A 153 2.99 -9.11 14.17
CA PHE A 153 2.40 -9.84 13.04
C PHE A 153 2.71 -9.12 11.73
N SER A 154 3.09 -9.87 10.70
CA SER A 154 3.23 -9.35 9.35
C SER A 154 2.69 -10.35 8.33
N THR A 155 2.28 -9.83 7.18
CA THR A 155 1.80 -10.62 6.04
C THR A 155 2.69 -10.36 4.82
N GLY A 156 2.69 -11.28 3.85
CA GLY A 156 3.44 -11.23 2.58
C GLY A 156 3.10 -10.07 1.63
N HIS A 157 2.67 -8.91 2.12
CA HIS A 157 2.40 -7.69 1.35
C HIS A 157 3.72 -6.98 0.97
N VAL A 158 4.58 -7.69 0.24
CA VAL A 158 5.93 -7.28 -0.13
C VAL A 158 5.99 -5.97 -0.93
N LEU A 159 4.89 -5.58 -1.57
CA LEU A 159 4.80 -4.34 -2.34
C LEU A 159 4.98 -3.08 -1.48
N ARG A 160 4.74 -3.14 -0.16
CA ARG A 160 4.97 -1.98 0.72
C ARG A 160 6.46 -1.66 0.92
N TYR A 161 7.32 -2.66 0.71
CA TYR A 161 8.72 -2.61 1.14
C TYR A 161 9.71 -2.58 -0.01
N SER A 162 9.24 -2.55 -1.26
CA SER A 162 10.14 -2.36 -2.40
C SER A 162 10.64 -0.91 -2.41
N PRO A 163 11.94 -0.64 -2.66
CA PRO A 163 12.46 0.72 -2.78
C PRO A 163 11.69 1.56 -3.79
N HIS A 164 11.22 0.92 -4.87
CA HIS A 164 10.33 1.51 -5.86
C HIS A 164 9.07 2.08 -5.20
N ASN A 165 8.27 1.24 -4.54
CA ASN A 165 6.98 1.66 -3.99
C ASN A 165 7.13 2.55 -2.76
N MET A 166 8.20 2.40 -1.98
CA MET A 166 8.53 3.33 -0.90
C MET A 166 8.84 4.73 -1.45
N LEU A 167 9.61 4.84 -2.54
CA LEU A 167 9.87 6.12 -3.19
C LEU A 167 8.58 6.72 -3.75
N LEU A 168 7.76 5.93 -4.45
CA LEU A 168 6.45 6.37 -4.94
C LEU A 168 5.60 6.95 -3.81
N ARG A 169 5.51 6.23 -2.70
CA ARG A 169 4.74 6.67 -1.54
C ARG A 169 5.30 7.95 -0.93
N LYS A 170 6.63 8.06 -0.79
CA LYS A 170 7.29 9.29 -0.32
C LYS A 170 6.93 10.47 -1.23
N LEU A 171 7.06 10.31 -2.55
CA LEU A 171 6.72 11.35 -3.53
C LEU A 171 5.26 11.80 -3.41
N LEU A 172 4.35 10.85 -3.27
CA LEU A 172 2.92 11.12 -3.18
C LEU A 172 2.51 11.78 -1.87
N LEU A 173 3.08 11.34 -0.74
CA LEU A 173 2.45 11.57 0.55
C LEU A 173 3.28 12.40 1.53
N GLU A 174 4.61 12.37 1.39
CA GLU A 174 5.53 13.19 2.17
C GLU A 174 5.94 14.43 1.38
N ASP A 175 6.47 14.23 0.17
CA ASP A 175 6.90 15.32 -0.70
C ASP A 175 5.72 16.02 -1.39
N ARG A 176 4.58 15.32 -1.54
CA ARG A 176 3.35 15.79 -2.20
C ARG A 176 3.62 16.42 -3.58
N VAL A 177 4.43 15.75 -4.40
CA VAL A 177 4.89 16.31 -5.69
C VAL A 177 3.79 16.56 -6.72
N ILE A 178 2.61 15.97 -6.52
CA ILE A 178 1.40 16.21 -7.33
C ILE A 178 0.25 16.82 -6.49
N GLY A 179 0.58 17.40 -5.34
CA GLY A 179 -0.40 17.83 -4.34
C GLY A 179 -1.13 16.67 -3.67
N GLU A 180 -2.39 16.89 -3.31
CA GLU A 180 -3.25 15.84 -2.76
C GLU A 180 -3.63 14.79 -3.81
N LEU A 181 -3.57 13.52 -3.41
CA LEU A 181 -3.95 12.35 -4.21
C LEU A 181 -5.46 12.30 -4.47
N ILE A 182 -5.86 12.21 -5.75
CA ILE A 182 -7.27 12.18 -6.19
C ILE A 182 -7.66 10.81 -6.74
N SER A 183 -6.88 10.24 -7.66
CA SER A 183 -7.21 8.94 -8.27
C SER A 183 -5.99 8.06 -8.49
N ILE A 184 -6.19 6.74 -8.39
CA ILE A 184 -5.19 5.72 -8.75
C ILE A 184 -5.77 4.80 -9.81
N GLU A 185 -5.08 4.67 -10.94
CA GLU A 185 -5.25 3.58 -11.89
C GLU A 185 -4.08 2.62 -11.72
N HIS A 186 -4.35 1.39 -11.31
CA HIS A 186 -3.32 0.37 -11.08
C HIS A 186 -3.59 -0.87 -11.91
N THR A 187 -2.59 -1.35 -12.64
CA THR A 187 -2.68 -2.58 -13.42
C THR A 187 -1.68 -3.62 -12.91
N GLU A 188 -2.17 -4.82 -12.59
CA GLU A 188 -1.35 -6.02 -12.46
C GLU A 188 -1.49 -6.88 -13.73
N PRO A 189 -0.43 -7.02 -14.54
CA PRO A 189 -0.41 -8.01 -15.60
C PRO A 189 -0.10 -9.42 -15.10
N VAL A 190 -1.01 -10.36 -15.37
CA VAL A 190 -0.95 -11.75 -14.86
C VAL A 190 -0.68 -12.76 -15.97
N ARG A 191 0.22 -13.73 -15.70
CA ARG A 191 0.62 -14.79 -16.64
C ARG A 191 -0.36 -15.95 -16.71
N ASN A 192 -0.93 -16.32 -15.56
CA ASN A 192 -1.70 -17.56 -15.41
C ASN A 192 -3.05 -17.25 -14.77
N TRP A 193 -4.10 -17.35 -15.58
CA TRP A 193 -5.48 -17.33 -15.12
C TRP A 193 -5.94 -18.77 -14.89
N ARG A 194 -5.96 -19.22 -13.63
CA ARG A 194 -6.48 -20.57 -13.32
C ARG A 194 -8.00 -20.55 -13.31
N LYS A 195 -8.63 -21.67 -13.72
CA LYS A 195 -10.08 -21.83 -13.59
C LYS A 195 -10.47 -21.75 -12.10
N GLU A 196 -11.43 -20.90 -11.79
CA GLU A 196 -11.96 -20.68 -10.44
C GLU A 196 -12.54 -21.96 -9.82
N SER A 197 -13.07 -22.87 -10.66
CA SER A 197 -13.61 -24.16 -10.20
C SER A 197 -12.59 -25.12 -9.58
N VAL A 198 -11.28 -24.80 -9.64
CA VAL A 198 -10.19 -25.64 -9.11
C VAL A 198 -9.18 -24.85 -8.28
N ALA A 199 -9.43 -23.55 -8.03
CA ALA A 199 -8.49 -22.68 -7.34
C ALA A 199 -9.22 -21.52 -6.65
N VAL A 200 -8.61 -21.03 -5.57
CA VAL A 200 -9.01 -19.78 -4.90
C VAL A 200 -9.02 -18.63 -5.92
N PRO A 201 -9.96 -17.65 -5.81
CA PRO A 201 -10.09 -16.58 -6.78
C PRO A 201 -8.76 -15.88 -7.10
N SER A 202 -8.50 -15.63 -8.38
CA SER A 202 -7.22 -15.05 -8.82
C SER A 202 -6.96 -13.68 -8.16
N LEU A 203 -8.02 -12.90 -7.92
CA LEU A 203 -7.92 -11.62 -7.21
C LEU A 203 -7.31 -11.80 -5.79
N LEU A 204 -7.64 -12.89 -5.10
CA LEU A 204 -7.13 -13.18 -3.75
C LEU A 204 -5.72 -13.78 -3.77
N CYS A 205 -5.45 -14.79 -4.59
CA CYS A 205 -4.12 -15.41 -4.57
C CYS A 205 -3.05 -14.54 -5.24
N LYS A 206 -3.43 -13.74 -6.23
CA LYS A 206 -2.48 -13.01 -7.07
C LYS A 206 -2.39 -11.54 -6.72
N SER A 207 -3.53 -10.91 -6.47
CA SER A 207 -3.65 -9.45 -6.39
C SER A 207 -4.07 -8.90 -5.03
N CYS A 208 -4.16 -9.73 -3.98
CA CYS A 208 -4.52 -9.23 -2.64
C CYS A 208 -3.50 -8.20 -2.12
N HIS A 209 -2.21 -8.40 -2.41
CA HIS A 209 -1.17 -7.40 -2.08
C HIS A 209 -1.27 -6.14 -2.97
N ASP A 210 -1.95 -6.18 -4.12
CA ASP A 210 -2.15 -5.03 -5.02
C ASP A 210 -3.30 -4.17 -4.51
N ILE A 211 -4.39 -4.81 -4.08
CA ILE A 211 -5.47 -4.15 -3.34
C ILE A 211 -4.92 -3.53 -2.05
N ASP A 212 -4.10 -4.28 -1.31
CA ASP A 212 -3.42 -3.75 -0.13
C ASP A 212 -2.52 -2.55 -0.46
N PHE A 213 -1.76 -2.60 -1.55
CA PHE A 213 -0.90 -1.50 -2.00
C PHE A 213 -1.71 -0.24 -2.33
N ILE A 214 -2.83 -0.38 -3.05
CA ILE A 214 -3.75 0.73 -3.34
C ILE A 214 -4.27 1.35 -2.04
N LEU A 215 -4.74 0.52 -1.10
CA LEU A 215 -5.22 0.98 0.21
C LEU A 215 -4.10 1.65 1.02
N TRP A 216 -2.87 1.13 0.96
CA TRP A 216 -1.72 1.70 1.64
C TRP A 216 -1.33 3.10 1.13
N LEU A 217 -1.55 3.38 -0.17
CA LEU A 217 -1.37 4.70 -0.75
C LEU A 217 -2.55 5.65 -0.43
N LEU A 218 -3.79 5.16 -0.55
CA LEU A 218 -4.98 5.99 -0.36
C LEU A 218 -5.23 6.39 1.10
N CYS A 219 -5.03 5.46 2.03
CA CYS A 219 -5.46 5.56 3.44
C CYS A 219 -4.33 6.00 4.39
N TYR A 220 -3.28 6.66 3.89
CA TYR A 220 -2.08 6.96 4.68
C TYR A 220 -2.26 7.94 5.85
N LYS A 221 -3.36 8.70 5.90
CA LYS A 221 -3.62 9.65 6.99
C LYS A 221 -5.09 9.77 7.42
N THR A 222 -5.97 9.00 6.81
CA THR A 222 -7.38 8.95 7.21
C THR A 222 -7.55 7.70 8.05
N ASP A 223 -7.69 7.88 9.36
CA ASP A 223 -8.63 7.00 10.07
C ASP A 223 -9.93 7.06 9.26
N PHE A 224 -10.51 5.90 8.97
CA PHE A 224 -11.62 5.73 8.01
C PHE A 224 -12.91 6.50 8.41
N ASP A 225 -12.86 7.32 9.46
CA ASP A 225 -13.95 8.12 10.03
C ASP A 225 -14.00 9.57 9.51
N GLU A 226 -13.10 10.00 8.62
CA GLU A 226 -13.25 11.33 8.00
C GLU A 226 -14.44 11.33 7.02
N PRO A 227 -15.41 12.26 7.19
CA PRO A 227 -16.57 12.33 6.29
C PRO A 227 -16.14 12.67 4.87
N ALA A 228 -16.83 12.07 3.89
CA ALA A 228 -16.66 12.38 2.48
C ALA A 228 -16.84 13.89 2.26
N HIS A 229 -15.84 14.54 1.66
CA HIS A 229 -15.89 15.96 1.37
C HIS A 229 -16.95 16.24 0.30
N LEU A 230 -17.80 17.23 0.57
CA LEU A 230 -18.82 17.68 -0.37
C LEU A 230 -18.28 18.84 -1.21
N PRO A 231 -18.39 18.78 -2.55
CA PRO A 231 -17.79 19.76 -3.44
C PRO A 231 -18.47 21.12 -3.28
N THR A 232 -17.78 22.16 -2.83
CA THR A 232 -18.22 23.56 -3.00
C THR A 232 -17.10 24.56 -2.72
N SER A 233 -16.95 25.53 -3.63
CA SER A 233 -16.20 26.80 -3.49
C SER A 233 -14.68 26.81 -3.77
N LYS A 234 -14.17 28.03 -3.99
CA LYS A 234 -12.74 28.32 -4.13
C LYS A 234 -11.98 28.03 -2.83
N PRO A 235 -10.65 27.82 -2.90
CA PRO A 235 -9.82 27.64 -1.71
C PRO A 235 -10.03 28.76 -0.69
N ALA A 236 -10.05 28.44 0.61
CA ALA A 236 -10.26 29.43 1.68
C ALA A 236 -9.31 30.65 1.59
N VAL A 237 -8.10 30.46 1.06
CA VAL A 237 -7.11 31.53 0.83
C VAL A 237 -7.53 32.57 -0.21
N ALA A 238 -8.53 32.28 -1.04
CA ALA A 238 -9.12 33.22 -1.98
C ALA A 238 -10.00 34.29 -1.31
N GLY A 239 -10.34 34.12 -0.02
CA GLY A 239 -11.20 35.04 0.72
C GLY A 239 -12.58 35.15 0.07
N THR A 240 -13.03 36.38 -0.21
CA THR A 240 -14.32 36.66 -0.84
C THR A 240 -14.25 36.78 -2.37
N ALA A 241 -13.09 36.55 -2.98
CA ALA A 241 -12.90 36.78 -4.42
C ALA A 241 -13.63 35.72 -5.24
N THR A 242 -14.48 36.12 -6.19
CA THR A 242 -15.27 35.17 -7.00
C THR A 242 -14.69 34.89 -8.37
N ASN A 243 -13.76 35.71 -8.88
CA ASN A 243 -12.96 35.41 -10.09
C ASN A 243 -11.44 35.41 -9.83
N CYS A 244 -10.64 34.98 -10.81
CA CYS A 244 -9.19 34.87 -10.64
C CYS A 244 -8.49 36.25 -10.64
N PHE A 245 -9.05 37.26 -11.32
CA PHE A 245 -8.45 38.60 -11.42
C PHE A 245 -8.52 39.38 -10.11
N SER A 246 -9.52 39.11 -9.26
CA SER A 246 -9.65 39.67 -7.91
C SER A 246 -9.07 38.77 -6.81
N CYS A 247 -8.61 37.55 -7.15
CA CYS A 247 -8.15 36.56 -6.17
C CYS A 247 -6.75 36.88 -5.63
N PRO A 248 -6.56 37.03 -4.30
CA PRO A 248 -5.25 37.31 -3.73
C PRO A 248 -4.26 36.14 -3.86
N HIS A 249 -4.77 34.92 -4.08
CA HIS A 249 -3.96 33.70 -4.26
C HIS A 249 -3.63 33.40 -5.74
N GLU A 250 -4.15 34.18 -6.70
CA GLU A 250 -4.05 33.91 -8.15
C GLU A 250 -2.65 33.54 -8.63
N ARG A 251 -1.64 34.32 -8.24
CA ARG A 251 -0.25 34.10 -8.67
C ARG A 251 0.32 32.76 -8.23
N ASN A 252 -0.18 32.18 -7.15
CA ASN A 252 0.25 30.89 -6.62
C ASN A 252 -0.73 29.75 -6.96
N CYS A 253 -1.81 30.04 -7.69
CA CYS A 253 -2.82 29.07 -8.08
C CYS A 253 -2.51 28.47 -9.46
N ASP A 254 -2.45 27.14 -9.55
CA ASP A 254 -2.23 26.40 -10.81
C ASP A 254 -3.47 26.41 -11.71
N LEU A 255 -4.64 26.58 -11.12
CA LEU A 255 -5.94 26.64 -11.80
C LEU A 255 -6.39 28.09 -12.08
N SER A 256 -5.47 29.07 -12.04
CA SER A 256 -5.80 30.46 -12.37
C SER A 256 -6.32 30.56 -13.80
N ALA A 257 -7.59 30.93 -13.97
CA ALA A 257 -8.19 31.16 -15.27
C ALA A 257 -7.42 32.22 -16.08
N LYS A 258 -6.83 33.21 -15.40
CA LYS A 258 -5.96 34.20 -16.04
C LYS A 258 -4.71 33.53 -16.65
N LYS A 259 -3.99 32.71 -15.88
CA LYS A 259 -2.82 32.00 -16.39
C LYS A 259 -3.20 31.05 -17.53
N LEU A 260 -4.28 30.29 -17.35
CA LEU A 260 -4.70 29.26 -18.31
C LEU A 260 -5.21 29.87 -19.61
N TYR A 261 -6.24 30.71 -19.56
CA TYR A 261 -6.90 31.23 -20.77
C TYR A 261 -6.16 32.40 -21.40
N VAL A 262 -5.58 33.31 -20.60
CA VAL A 262 -4.92 34.50 -21.14
C VAL A 262 -3.45 34.21 -21.43
N GLU A 263 -2.66 33.86 -20.42
CA GLU A 263 -1.19 33.79 -20.55
C GLU A 263 -0.72 32.54 -21.32
N LYS A 264 -1.35 31.38 -21.10
CA LYS A 264 -0.95 30.10 -21.72
C LYS A 264 -1.66 29.79 -23.05
N LEU A 265 -2.82 30.37 -23.31
CA LEU A 265 -3.59 30.11 -24.54
C LEU A 265 -3.62 31.36 -25.43
N TYR A 266 -4.34 32.41 -25.02
CA TYR A 266 -4.54 33.59 -25.85
C TYR A 266 -3.23 34.27 -26.25
N ASP A 267 -2.35 34.56 -25.29
CA ASP A 267 -1.06 35.22 -25.53
C ASP A 267 -0.10 34.35 -26.37
N LYS A 268 -0.38 33.04 -26.52
CA LYS A 268 0.41 32.09 -27.31
C LYS A 268 -0.11 31.78 -28.71
N GLY A 269 -1.20 32.39 -29.15
CA GLY A 269 -1.73 32.16 -30.51
C GLY A 269 -3.00 31.32 -30.59
N GLU A 270 -3.55 30.82 -29.47
CA GLU A 270 -4.81 30.08 -29.46
C GLU A 270 -6.01 31.05 -29.53
N ARG A 271 -7.01 30.75 -30.36
CA ARG A 271 -8.25 31.54 -30.49
C ARG A 271 -9.49 30.66 -30.62
N ASP A 272 -9.35 29.35 -30.74
CA ASP A 272 -10.48 28.43 -30.81
C ASP A 272 -10.72 27.82 -29.41
N TRP A 273 -11.01 26.52 -29.34
CA TRP A 273 -11.25 25.82 -28.09
C TRP A 273 -9.99 25.77 -27.20
N PRO A 274 -10.10 26.00 -25.87
CA PRO A 274 -11.32 26.28 -25.09
C PRO A 274 -11.70 27.76 -24.97
N ILE A 275 -10.96 28.69 -25.59
CA ILE A 275 -11.21 30.15 -25.46
C ILE A 275 -12.57 30.52 -26.05
N CYS A 276 -12.95 29.93 -27.18
CA CYS A 276 -14.26 30.15 -27.80
C CYS A 276 -15.43 29.70 -26.90
N VAL A 277 -15.22 28.84 -25.91
CA VAL A 277 -16.27 28.49 -24.93
C VAL A 277 -16.51 29.65 -23.95
N VAL A 278 -15.44 30.38 -23.58
CA VAL A 278 -15.52 31.55 -22.70
C VAL A 278 -16.04 32.76 -23.46
N VAL A 279 -15.58 32.96 -24.69
CA VAL A 279 -16.00 34.05 -25.58
C VAL A 279 -16.30 33.44 -26.96
N PRO A 280 -17.56 33.09 -27.26
CA PRO A 280 -17.97 32.43 -28.52
C PRO A 280 -17.43 33.05 -29.80
N ASP A 281 -17.37 34.38 -29.87
CA ASP A 281 -16.97 35.11 -31.07
C ASP A 281 -15.52 35.62 -31.01
N ILE A 282 -14.66 35.02 -30.17
CA ILE A 282 -13.30 35.53 -29.91
C ILE A 282 -12.44 35.58 -31.17
N GLU A 283 -12.56 34.60 -32.07
CA GLU A 283 -11.85 34.56 -33.36
C GLU A 283 -12.23 35.76 -34.21
N ASP A 284 -13.52 36.05 -34.28
CA ASP A 284 -14.13 37.11 -35.07
C ASP A 284 -13.75 38.50 -34.53
N ILE A 285 -13.79 38.67 -33.20
CA ILE A 285 -13.37 39.89 -32.50
C ILE A 285 -11.88 40.14 -32.75
N THR A 286 -11.06 39.10 -32.62
CA THR A 286 -9.61 39.18 -32.84
C THR A 286 -9.28 39.52 -34.29
N ALA A 287 -9.96 38.90 -35.26
CA ALA A 287 -9.76 39.17 -36.69
C ALA A 287 -10.19 40.58 -37.12
N LYS A 288 -11.29 41.11 -36.57
CA LYS A 288 -11.86 42.42 -36.94
C LYS A 288 -11.23 43.58 -36.19
N SER A 289 -10.90 43.40 -34.91
CA SER A 289 -10.51 44.48 -33.99
C SER A 289 -9.11 44.31 -33.40
N GLY A 290 -8.42 43.22 -33.75
CA GLY A 290 -7.04 42.93 -33.35
C GLY A 290 -6.93 42.22 -32.00
N ASP A 291 -5.77 41.59 -31.78
CA ASP A 291 -5.44 40.80 -30.59
C ASP A 291 -5.61 41.57 -29.28
N TYR A 292 -5.35 42.88 -29.28
CA TYR A 292 -5.55 43.69 -28.08
C TYR A 292 -7.03 43.68 -27.63
N GLN A 293 -7.96 43.84 -28.58
CA GLN A 293 -9.38 43.87 -28.28
C GLN A 293 -9.90 42.49 -27.88
N GLY A 294 -9.49 41.43 -28.58
CA GLY A 294 -9.87 40.07 -28.21
C GLY A 294 -9.37 39.70 -26.80
N ARG A 295 -8.11 40.05 -26.48
CA ARG A 295 -7.54 39.86 -25.14
C ARG A 295 -8.31 40.62 -24.07
N ALA A 296 -8.72 41.86 -24.36
CA ALA A 296 -9.50 42.69 -23.45
C ALA A 296 -10.86 42.08 -23.15
N VAL A 297 -11.60 41.63 -24.18
CA VAL A 297 -12.91 40.98 -24.02
C VAL A 297 -12.78 39.68 -23.23
N LEU A 298 -11.79 38.84 -23.54
CA LEU A 298 -11.53 37.61 -22.77
C LEU A 298 -11.25 37.92 -21.30
N THR A 299 -10.43 38.93 -21.03
CA THR A 299 -10.09 39.36 -19.67
C THR A 299 -11.32 39.89 -18.93
N GLU A 300 -12.18 40.67 -19.60
CA GLU A 300 -13.41 41.22 -19.05
C GLU A 300 -14.37 40.11 -18.61
N VAL A 301 -14.65 39.15 -19.50
CA VAL A 301 -15.53 38.01 -19.18
C VAL A 301 -14.98 37.16 -18.03
N LEU A 302 -13.67 36.93 -17.99
CA LEU A 302 -13.02 36.19 -16.89
C LEU A 302 -12.93 37.00 -15.58
N SER A 303 -13.15 38.31 -15.62
CA SER A 303 -13.14 39.21 -14.45
C SER A 303 -14.54 39.49 -13.90
N GLU A 304 -15.59 38.89 -14.46
CA GLU A 304 -16.95 39.00 -13.92
C GLU A 304 -16.98 38.42 -12.49
N ASP A 305 -17.35 39.26 -11.51
CA ASP A 305 -17.63 38.82 -10.14
C ASP A 305 -19.12 38.48 -9.98
N TYR A 306 -19.41 37.61 -9.01
CA TYR A 306 -20.75 37.30 -8.54
C TYR A 306 -20.81 37.60 -7.05
N ASP A 307 -21.97 37.99 -6.56
CA ASP A 307 -22.18 38.28 -5.15
C ASP A 307 -23.46 37.58 -4.63
N ALA A 308 -23.78 37.78 -3.35
CA ALA A 308 -24.97 37.20 -2.72
C ALA A 308 -26.30 37.62 -3.38
N SER A 309 -26.29 38.65 -4.24
CA SER A 309 -27.45 39.10 -5.01
C SER A 309 -27.58 38.43 -6.39
N THR A 310 -26.54 37.71 -6.84
CA THR A 310 -26.55 36.97 -8.10
C THR A 310 -27.46 35.74 -7.98
N PRO A 311 -28.44 35.54 -8.87
CA PRO A 311 -29.30 34.36 -8.81
C PRO A 311 -28.49 33.07 -8.93
N LYS A 312 -28.78 32.09 -8.07
CA LYS A 312 -28.12 30.78 -8.08
C LYS A 312 -28.17 30.11 -9.46
N THR A 313 -29.29 30.22 -10.14
CA THR A 313 -29.48 29.72 -11.51
C THR A 313 -28.52 30.35 -12.52
N THR A 314 -28.12 31.61 -12.32
CA THR A 314 -27.14 32.30 -13.17
C THR A 314 -25.74 31.75 -12.92
N ILE A 315 -25.37 31.53 -11.66
CA ILE A 315 -24.10 30.91 -11.28
C ILE A 315 -24.01 29.46 -11.80
N GLU A 316 -25.09 28.68 -11.64
CA GLU A 316 -25.20 27.29 -12.09
C GLU A 316 -25.30 27.14 -13.62
N SER A 317 -25.74 28.18 -14.34
CA SER A 317 -25.83 28.16 -15.81
C SER A 317 -24.48 28.36 -16.53
N LYS A 318 -23.47 28.83 -15.81
CA LYS A 318 -22.12 29.02 -16.37
C LYS A 318 -21.47 27.65 -16.52
N GLN A 319 -20.97 27.33 -17.72
CA GLN A 319 -20.27 26.06 -18.02
C GLN A 319 -18.79 26.13 -17.60
N TRP A 320 -18.51 26.27 -16.31
CA TRP A 320 -17.17 26.10 -15.77
C TRP A 320 -17.07 24.72 -15.13
N GLU A 321 -15.98 24.00 -15.39
CA GLU A 321 -15.70 22.77 -14.66
C GLU A 321 -15.53 23.13 -13.18
N GLU A 322 -16.51 22.75 -12.35
CA GLU A 322 -16.39 22.81 -10.89
C GLU A 322 -15.27 21.84 -10.46
N PHE A 323 -14.01 22.29 -10.51
CA PHE A 323 -12.94 21.66 -9.75
C PHE A 323 -13.10 22.07 -8.29
N SER A 324 -14.07 21.43 -7.65
CA SER A 324 -14.35 21.61 -6.24
C SER A 324 -13.16 21.21 -5.38
N ASP A 325 -13.04 21.82 -4.20
CA ASP A 325 -12.31 21.21 -3.09
C ASP A 325 -12.81 19.76 -2.89
N ARG A 326 -11.87 18.81 -3.01
CA ARG A 326 -11.92 17.35 -2.77
C ARG A 326 -13.19 16.60 -3.23
N GLY A 327 -13.19 16.07 -4.45
CA GLY A 327 -13.99 14.88 -4.77
C GLY A 327 -13.51 13.64 -3.99
N PRO A 328 -14.31 12.56 -3.89
CA PRO A 328 -13.88 11.34 -3.22
C PRO A 328 -12.63 10.79 -3.91
N LYS A 329 -11.66 10.30 -3.11
CA LYS A 329 -10.52 9.60 -3.68
C LYS A 329 -11.01 8.33 -4.36
N THR A 330 -10.58 8.10 -5.59
CA THR A 330 -10.98 6.91 -6.37
C THR A 330 -9.80 6.01 -6.67
N ALA A 331 -10.06 4.72 -6.83
CA ALA A 331 -9.09 3.81 -7.43
C ALA A 331 -9.76 2.82 -8.38
N VAL A 332 -9.07 2.55 -9.47
CA VAL A 332 -9.43 1.53 -10.45
C VAL A 332 -8.29 0.52 -10.49
N PHE A 333 -8.63 -0.75 -10.25
CA PHE A 333 -7.69 -1.85 -10.35
C PHE A 333 -8.01 -2.71 -11.57
N HIS A 334 -7.00 -2.91 -12.42
CA HIS A 334 -7.04 -3.81 -13.56
C HIS A 334 -6.16 -5.02 -13.32
N MET A 335 -6.77 -6.20 -13.15
CA MET A 335 -6.06 -7.46 -13.30
C MET A 335 -6.13 -7.90 -14.77
N ALA A 336 -5.03 -7.74 -15.50
CA ALA A 336 -5.00 -7.92 -16.95
C ALA A 336 -4.22 -9.18 -17.36
N ALA A 337 -4.85 -10.08 -18.10
CA ALA A 337 -4.17 -11.16 -18.82
C ALA A 337 -3.82 -10.73 -20.25
N PHE A 338 -3.01 -11.54 -20.95
CA PHE A 338 -2.65 -11.33 -22.37
C PHE A 338 -1.94 -10.00 -22.68
N THR A 339 -0.98 -9.63 -21.84
CA THR A 339 -0.13 -8.46 -22.05
C THR A 339 1.28 -8.87 -22.48
N GLU A 340 1.99 -8.00 -23.19
CA GLU A 340 3.40 -8.20 -23.53
C GLU A 340 4.28 -8.23 -22.26
N ALA A 341 4.11 -7.22 -21.40
CA ALA A 341 4.84 -7.11 -20.16
C ALA A 341 4.13 -7.91 -19.05
N GLN A 342 4.80 -8.96 -18.57
CA GLN A 342 4.25 -9.89 -17.58
C GLN A 342 4.84 -9.63 -16.20
N SER A 343 3.98 -9.56 -15.17
CA SER A 343 4.39 -9.17 -13.80
C SER A 343 5.07 -7.81 -13.69
N LYS A 344 4.93 -6.96 -14.72
CA LYS A 344 5.33 -5.55 -14.71
C LYS A 344 4.12 -4.69 -14.38
N ARG A 345 3.96 -4.37 -13.10
CA ARG A 345 2.94 -3.44 -12.63
C ARG A 345 3.14 -2.07 -13.28
N ARG A 346 2.03 -1.40 -13.54
CA ARG A 346 2.00 -0.05 -14.09
C ARG A 346 0.76 0.68 -13.65
N GLY A 347 0.79 2.00 -13.72
CA GLY A 347 -0.36 2.80 -13.37
C GLY A 347 -0.20 4.29 -13.64
N LYS A 348 -1.29 4.99 -13.40
CA LYS A 348 -1.38 6.44 -13.42
C LYS A 348 -2.01 6.91 -12.12
N ILE A 349 -1.48 7.98 -11.57
CA ILE A 349 -1.94 8.57 -10.32
C ILE A 349 -2.18 10.04 -10.58
N SER A 350 -3.40 10.49 -10.34
CA SER A 350 -3.78 11.89 -10.52
C SER A 350 -3.85 12.58 -9.17
N GLY A 351 -3.31 13.78 -9.10
CA GLY A 351 -3.34 14.64 -7.93
C GLY A 351 -3.83 16.04 -8.29
N THR A 352 -4.04 16.86 -7.27
CA THR A 352 -4.54 18.24 -7.41
C THR A 352 -3.60 19.19 -8.17
N HIS A 353 -2.30 18.88 -8.22
CA HIS A 353 -1.28 19.74 -8.84
C HIS A 353 -0.45 19.02 -9.92
N GLY A 354 -0.83 17.79 -10.28
CA GLY A 354 -0.08 17.02 -11.26
C GLY A 354 -0.51 15.57 -11.40
N GLU A 355 0.29 14.80 -12.14
CA GLU A 355 0.12 13.36 -12.31
C GLU A 355 1.46 12.61 -12.22
N ILE A 356 1.40 11.37 -11.76
CA ILE A 356 2.50 10.41 -11.84
C ILE A 356 2.06 9.24 -12.72
N GLN A 357 2.85 8.89 -13.73
CA GLN A 357 2.74 7.60 -14.40
C GLN A 357 3.92 6.72 -13.99
N TYR A 358 3.69 5.42 -13.87
CA TYR A 358 4.72 4.51 -13.39
C TYR A 358 4.63 3.14 -14.02
N ASP A 359 5.77 2.47 -14.09
CA ASP A 359 5.84 1.03 -14.30
C ASP A 359 6.60 0.34 -13.15
N SER A 360 7.28 -0.78 -13.40
CA SER A 360 8.02 -1.49 -12.35
C SER A 360 9.48 -1.03 -12.23
N ASP A 361 9.92 -0.16 -13.13
CA ASP A 361 11.29 0.26 -13.32
C ASP A 361 11.44 1.77 -13.04
N GLU A 362 10.45 2.61 -13.40
CA GLU A 362 10.52 4.07 -13.26
C GLU A 362 9.17 4.78 -13.06
N PHE A 363 9.26 6.07 -12.70
CA PHE A 363 8.14 7.00 -12.60
C PHE A 363 8.38 8.22 -13.48
N SER A 364 7.34 8.72 -14.15
CA SER A 364 7.30 10.04 -14.74
C SER A 364 6.38 10.94 -13.93
N VAL A 365 6.85 12.13 -13.55
CA VAL A 365 6.11 13.11 -12.77
C VAL A 365 5.87 14.34 -13.63
N PHE A 366 4.61 14.75 -13.74
CA PHE A 366 4.18 15.97 -14.42
C PHE A 366 3.42 16.87 -13.44
N THR A 367 3.70 18.16 -13.45
CA THR A 367 3.05 19.17 -12.61
C THR A 367 2.38 20.25 -13.46
N PHE A 368 1.21 20.73 -13.04
CA PHE A 368 0.37 21.61 -13.86
C PHE A 368 0.96 23.02 -14.07
N ASP A 369 1.80 23.49 -13.15
CA ASP A 369 2.57 24.73 -13.30
C ASP A 369 3.41 24.71 -14.59
N LYS A 370 3.95 23.53 -14.97
CA LYS A 370 4.76 23.30 -16.16
C LYS A 370 3.97 22.91 -17.42
N PHE A 371 2.65 23.05 -17.40
CA PHE A 371 1.81 22.79 -18.57
C PHE A 371 2.31 23.59 -19.79
N GLN A 372 2.59 22.88 -20.90
CA GLN A 372 3.23 23.34 -22.16
C GLN A 372 4.76 23.48 -22.19
N ASP A 373 5.49 23.07 -21.15
CA ASP A 373 6.94 22.93 -21.21
C ASP A 373 7.32 21.53 -21.77
N PRO A 374 8.05 21.44 -22.90
CA PRO A 374 8.47 20.15 -23.47
C PRO A 374 9.43 19.36 -22.57
N GLU A 375 10.04 19.98 -21.54
CA GLU A 375 10.88 19.32 -20.53
C GLU A 375 10.17 19.16 -19.16
N ALA A 376 8.84 19.35 -19.10
CA ALA A 376 8.06 19.34 -17.85
C ALA A 376 8.10 18.02 -17.07
N VAL A 377 8.35 16.90 -17.76
CA VAL A 377 8.27 15.57 -17.19
C VAL A 377 9.58 15.18 -16.51
N LYS A 378 9.56 15.00 -15.19
CA LYS A 378 10.69 14.48 -14.44
C LYS A 378 10.63 12.96 -14.39
N VAL A 379 11.63 12.28 -14.96
CA VAL A 379 11.81 10.84 -14.81
C VAL A 379 12.61 10.54 -13.54
N CYS A 380 12.06 9.67 -12.70
CA CYS A 380 12.68 9.20 -11.47
C CYS A 380 12.91 7.70 -11.57
N THR A 381 14.18 7.28 -11.51
CA THR A 381 14.54 5.85 -11.45
C THR A 381 14.87 5.46 -10.01
N PRO A 382 14.04 4.63 -9.34
CA PRO A 382 14.32 4.17 -7.99
C PRO A 382 15.57 3.30 -7.91
N PRO A 383 16.20 3.22 -6.71
CA PRO A 383 17.33 2.32 -6.49
C PRO A 383 16.96 0.86 -6.74
N LYS A 384 17.77 0.16 -7.53
CA LYS A 384 17.61 -1.29 -7.76
C LYS A 384 18.28 -2.06 -6.62
N ALA A 385 17.49 -2.52 -5.65
CA ALA A 385 17.99 -3.36 -4.56
C ALA A 385 18.31 -4.81 -4.99
N GLY A 386 17.85 -5.24 -6.18
CA GLY A 386 17.90 -6.64 -6.58
C GLY A 386 16.98 -7.52 -5.71
N GLY A 387 16.99 -8.85 -5.92
CA GLY A 387 16.13 -9.76 -5.14
C GLY A 387 14.70 -9.90 -5.69
N GLY A 388 13.86 -10.64 -4.96
CA GLY A 388 12.47 -10.91 -5.37
C GLY A 388 11.58 -9.66 -5.21
N HIS A 389 10.64 -9.49 -6.14
CA HIS A 389 9.69 -8.36 -6.18
C HIS A 389 10.36 -6.97 -6.11
N GLY A 390 11.50 -6.79 -6.79
CA GLY A 390 12.23 -5.52 -6.81
C GLY A 390 12.86 -5.13 -5.47
N GLY A 391 13.06 -6.10 -4.56
CA GLY A 391 13.58 -5.88 -3.21
C GLY A 391 12.52 -5.96 -2.11
N GLY A 392 11.23 -6.13 -2.48
CA GLY A 392 10.13 -6.20 -1.50
C GLY A 392 10.24 -7.36 -0.51
N ASP A 393 10.73 -8.53 -0.93
CA ASP A 393 10.91 -9.69 -0.04
C ASP A 393 11.95 -9.39 1.07
N GLY A 394 13.06 -8.76 0.68
CA GLY A 394 14.13 -8.37 1.61
C GLY A 394 13.71 -7.23 2.53
N GLY A 395 13.06 -6.20 1.98
CA GLY A 395 12.51 -5.09 2.76
C GLY A 395 11.47 -5.54 3.79
N LEU A 396 10.57 -6.47 3.42
CA LEU A 396 9.62 -7.06 4.36
C LEU A 396 10.33 -7.81 5.49
N MET A 397 11.31 -8.64 5.13
CA MET A 397 12.04 -9.44 6.12
C MET A 397 12.89 -8.56 7.05
N ASP A 398 13.52 -7.49 6.55
CA ASP A 398 14.30 -6.54 7.37
C ASP A 398 13.40 -5.84 8.39
N ASN A 399 12.28 -5.27 7.93
CA ASN A 399 11.35 -4.57 8.81
C ASN A 399 10.73 -5.50 9.85
N PHE A 400 10.31 -6.70 9.46
CA PHE A 400 9.83 -7.69 10.42
C PHE A 400 10.93 -8.08 11.44
N SER A 401 12.15 -8.31 10.99
CA SER A 401 13.28 -8.67 11.88
C SER A 401 13.60 -7.57 12.87
N ARG A 402 13.64 -6.31 12.42
CA ARG A 402 13.89 -5.13 13.28
C ARG A 402 12.77 -4.93 14.31
N ALA A 403 11.51 -5.11 13.90
CA ALA A 403 10.38 -5.03 14.81
C ALA A 403 10.53 -6.05 15.95
N VAL A 404 10.80 -7.32 15.59
CA VAL A 404 10.99 -8.38 16.58
C VAL A 404 12.23 -8.12 17.44
N GLU A 405 13.35 -7.74 16.84
CA GLU A 405 14.58 -7.40 17.56
C GLU A 405 14.35 -6.28 18.58
N ALA A 406 13.61 -5.24 18.23
CA ALA A 406 13.29 -4.15 19.15
C ALA A 406 12.47 -4.64 20.36
N VAL A 407 11.47 -5.50 20.12
CA VAL A 407 10.61 -6.06 21.19
C VAL A 407 11.39 -7.00 22.11
N ILE A 408 12.09 -8.00 21.56
CA ILE A 408 12.77 -9.02 22.40
C ILE A 408 13.95 -8.45 23.21
N ASN A 409 14.46 -7.28 22.82
CA ASN A 409 15.51 -6.57 23.54
C ASN A 409 14.96 -5.45 24.45
N GLY A 410 13.63 -5.34 24.60
CA GLY A 410 12.98 -4.36 25.48
C GLY A 410 13.16 -2.91 25.03
N LYS A 411 13.45 -2.65 23.75
CA LYS A 411 13.63 -1.29 23.21
C LYS A 411 12.31 -0.59 22.93
N LEU A 412 11.32 -1.34 22.45
CA LEU A 412 9.99 -0.86 22.10
C LEU A 412 8.93 -1.87 22.55
N SER A 413 7.73 -1.39 22.83
CA SER A 413 6.54 -2.25 22.93
C SER A 413 6.20 -2.89 21.58
N VAL A 414 5.31 -3.89 21.61
CA VAL A 414 4.82 -4.56 20.41
C VAL A 414 4.12 -3.56 19.48
N GLU A 415 3.27 -2.70 20.05
CA GLU A 415 2.51 -1.70 19.32
C GLU A 415 3.41 -0.66 18.65
N GLU A 416 4.42 -0.15 19.37
CA GLU A 416 5.39 0.81 18.83
C GLU A 416 6.20 0.18 17.69
N ALA A 417 6.77 -1.01 17.91
CA ALA A 417 7.56 -1.70 16.89
C ALA A 417 6.73 -2.11 15.66
N GLN A 418 5.47 -2.51 15.85
CA GLN A 418 4.53 -2.81 14.77
C GLN A 418 4.25 -1.57 13.93
N ALA A 419 4.05 -0.41 14.56
CA ALA A 419 3.78 0.85 13.87
C ALA A 419 5.02 1.39 13.15
N GLU A 420 6.19 1.35 13.80
CA GLU A 420 7.44 1.93 13.30
C GLU A 420 8.02 1.14 12.14
N TYR A 421 8.16 -0.17 12.28
CA TYR A 421 8.87 -0.99 11.29
C TYR A 421 7.93 -1.65 10.28
N VAL A 422 6.84 -2.26 10.74
CA VAL A 422 5.96 -3.05 9.85
C VAL A 422 4.93 -2.15 9.16
N GLY A 423 4.33 -1.19 9.87
CA GLY A 423 3.35 -0.27 9.30
C GLY A 423 2.03 -0.93 8.83
N CYS A 424 1.80 -2.18 9.21
CA CYS A 424 0.59 -2.95 8.90
C CYS A 424 0.19 -3.81 10.10
N THR A 425 -0.99 -3.61 10.67
CA THR A 425 -1.51 -4.48 11.74
C THR A 425 -2.27 -5.67 11.15
N LEU A 426 -2.52 -6.70 11.96
CA LEU A 426 -3.41 -7.81 11.56
C LEU A 426 -4.80 -7.31 11.14
N LYS A 427 -5.34 -6.27 11.82
CA LYS A 427 -6.60 -5.63 11.41
C LYS A 427 -6.51 -5.03 10.00
N LYS A 428 -5.46 -4.26 9.70
CA LYS A 428 -5.26 -3.67 8.35
C LYS A 428 -5.07 -4.74 7.28
N ALA A 429 -4.31 -5.80 7.59
CA ALA A 429 -4.13 -6.92 6.68
C ALA A 429 -5.46 -7.68 6.44
N PHE A 430 -6.26 -7.89 7.49
CA PHE A 430 -7.57 -8.50 7.36
C PHE A 430 -8.52 -7.62 6.52
N MET A 431 -8.55 -6.31 6.77
CA MET A 431 -9.34 -5.36 6.00
C MET A 431 -9.02 -5.40 4.50
N SER A 432 -7.74 -5.46 4.11
CA SER A 432 -7.39 -5.55 2.69
C SER A 432 -7.80 -6.88 2.05
N HIS A 433 -7.78 -7.99 2.79
CA HIS A 433 -8.35 -9.26 2.32
C HIS A 433 -9.88 -9.19 2.23
N ALA A 434 -10.53 -8.56 3.20
CA ALA A 434 -11.97 -8.35 3.21
C ALA A 434 -12.45 -7.52 2.01
N MET A 435 -11.68 -6.51 1.59
CA MET A 435 -11.93 -5.77 0.35
C MET A 435 -11.90 -6.66 -0.89
N VAL A 436 -10.99 -7.65 -0.94
CA VAL A 436 -10.97 -8.63 -2.03
C VAL A 436 -12.23 -9.50 -2.02
N PHE A 437 -12.69 -9.95 -0.85
CA PHE A 437 -13.93 -10.72 -0.75
C PHE A 437 -15.17 -9.90 -1.13
N ALA A 438 -15.23 -8.62 -0.74
CA ALA A 438 -16.30 -7.71 -1.15
C ALA A 438 -16.30 -7.47 -2.67
N ALA A 439 -15.11 -7.31 -3.27
CA ALA A 439 -14.96 -7.19 -4.72
C ALA A 439 -15.39 -8.47 -5.46
N GLU A 440 -15.09 -9.65 -4.92
CA GLU A 440 -15.56 -10.93 -5.48
C GLU A 440 -17.09 -11.07 -5.35
N GLU A 441 -17.69 -10.64 -4.22
CA GLU A 441 -19.14 -10.60 -4.07
C GLU A 441 -19.79 -9.66 -5.09
N ALA A 442 -19.22 -8.48 -5.31
CA ALA A 442 -19.67 -7.53 -6.33
C ALA A 442 -19.61 -8.16 -7.74
N ARG A 443 -18.48 -8.81 -8.07
CA ARG A 443 -18.25 -9.47 -9.36
C ARG A 443 -19.24 -10.62 -9.62
N LEU A 444 -19.37 -11.54 -8.66
CA LEU A 444 -20.24 -12.72 -8.78
C LEU A 444 -21.72 -12.33 -8.75
N GLY A 445 -22.08 -11.36 -7.92
CA GLY A 445 -23.44 -10.84 -7.81
C GLY A 445 -23.83 -9.82 -8.88
N ARG A 446 -22.88 -9.38 -9.71
CA ARG A 446 -23.06 -8.31 -10.73
C ARG A 446 -23.72 -7.05 -10.14
N LYS A 447 -23.23 -6.63 -8.98
CA LYS A 447 -23.80 -5.53 -8.19
C LYS A 447 -22.71 -4.59 -7.69
N VAL A 448 -23.10 -3.38 -7.32
CA VAL A 448 -22.27 -2.49 -6.52
C VAL A 448 -22.38 -2.93 -5.05
N VAL A 449 -21.24 -2.98 -4.36
CA VAL A 449 -21.18 -3.25 -2.92
C VAL A 449 -20.72 -1.97 -2.23
N ASP A 450 -21.54 -1.47 -1.31
CA ASP A 450 -21.14 -0.39 -0.42
C ASP A 450 -20.21 -0.93 0.66
N TRP A 451 -18.99 -0.39 0.74
CA TRP A 451 -17.96 -0.89 1.66
C TRP A 451 -18.32 -0.63 3.13
N CYS A 452 -18.87 0.53 3.46
CA CYS A 452 -19.20 0.88 4.84
C CYS A 452 -20.27 -0.07 5.40
N ASP A 453 -21.32 -0.33 4.62
CA ASP A 453 -22.36 -1.30 4.99
C ASP A 453 -21.83 -2.74 5.06
N TRP A 454 -20.99 -3.12 4.09
CA TRP A 454 -20.46 -4.48 4.00
C TRP A 454 -19.48 -4.79 5.15
N TRP A 455 -18.55 -3.87 5.40
CA TRP A 455 -17.57 -3.96 6.48
C TRP A 455 -18.23 -3.81 7.85
N GLY A 456 -19.16 -2.88 8.03
CA GLY A 456 -19.88 -2.67 9.30
C GLY A 456 -20.57 -3.94 9.79
N LYS A 457 -21.27 -4.66 8.91
CA LYS A 457 -21.90 -5.96 9.22
C LYS A 457 -20.89 -7.04 9.61
N LEU A 458 -19.65 -6.95 9.12
CA LEU A 458 -18.59 -7.90 9.44
C LEU A 458 -17.94 -7.55 10.79
N GLU A 459 -17.71 -6.27 11.04
CA GLU A 459 -17.12 -5.75 12.29
C GLU A 459 -18.05 -5.96 13.48
N GLU A 460 -19.36 -5.74 13.34
CA GLU A 460 -20.36 -6.07 14.37
C GLU A 460 -20.27 -7.54 14.81
N ARG A 461 -20.07 -8.46 13.85
CA ARG A 461 -19.90 -9.89 14.14
C ARG A 461 -18.57 -10.18 14.86
N LEU A 462 -17.50 -9.45 14.54
CA LEU A 462 -16.22 -9.58 15.22
C LEU A 462 -16.22 -9.02 16.65
N ILE A 463 -17.10 -8.05 16.95
CA ILE A 463 -17.25 -7.49 18.30
C ILE A 463 -18.14 -8.38 19.18
N ALA A 464 -19.10 -9.09 18.57
CA ALA A 464 -20.04 -9.95 19.27
C ALA A 464 -19.46 -11.33 19.67
N GLU A 465 -18.42 -11.79 18.97
CA GLU A 465 -17.64 -13.01 19.26
C GLU A 465 -16.42 -12.68 20.15
#